data_AF-A0A534LEL5-F1
#
_entry.id   AF-A0A534LEL5-F1
#
_cell.length_a   1.000
_cell.length_b   1.000
_cell.length_c   1.000
_cell.angle_alpha   90.00
_cell.angle_beta   90.00
_cell.angle_gamma   90.00
#
_symmetry.space_group_name_H-M   'P 1'
#
loop_
_entity.id
_entity.type
_entity.pdbx_description
1 polymer ?
#
loop_
_entity_poly.entity_id
_entity_poly.type
_entity_poly.pdbx_seq_one_letter_code
_entity_poly.pdbx_strand_id
1 'polypeptide(L)'
;MPLFVWHARNLEGPWEPHALNPVKTDIRSSRPAGTPFVHGGILYRPAQDCSRMYGGAIVINRVVRLTPTEFAEEPAATVEPFSESPFPDGIHTLSGVGDITLIDSKRHRFVPSAIPYVIRNRPVSGRDRAMSHRIERR
;
A
#
# COMPACT_ATOMS: atom_id res chain seq x y z
N MET A 1 4.05 3.27 6.52
CA MET A 1 3.05 4.16 5.87
C MET A 1 1.84 4.24 6.79
N PRO A 2 1.15 5.39 6.91
CA PRO A 2 -0.04 5.49 7.75
C PRO A 2 -1.30 4.97 7.03
N LEU A 3 -2.25 4.45 7.82
CA LEU A 3 -3.62 4.12 7.43
C LEU A 3 -4.56 5.12 8.09
N PHE A 4 -5.45 5.68 7.29
CA PHE A 4 -6.51 6.58 7.75
C PHE A 4 -7.87 6.00 7.35
N VAL A 5 -8.88 6.25 8.18
CA VAL A 5 -10.25 5.77 8.01
C VAL A 5 -11.22 6.94 8.14
N TRP A 6 -12.30 6.93 7.36
CA TRP A 6 -13.40 7.89 7.47
C TRP A 6 -14.72 7.14 7.53
N HIS A 7 -15.73 7.76 8.12
CA HIS A 7 -17.09 7.22 8.19
C HIS A 7 -18.13 8.28 7.90
N ALA A 8 -19.30 7.85 7.42
CA ALA A 8 -20.45 8.70 7.17
C ALA A 8 -21.73 7.88 7.38
N ARG A 9 -22.85 8.54 7.64
CA ARG A 9 -24.16 7.88 7.67
C ARG A 9 -24.70 7.59 6.27
N ASN A 10 -24.31 8.40 5.28
CA ASN A 10 -24.69 8.26 3.88
C ASN A 10 -23.44 8.18 3.00
N LEU A 11 -23.52 7.51 1.85
CA LEU A 11 -22.39 7.35 0.92
C LEU A 11 -21.81 8.69 0.42
N GLU A 12 -22.68 9.68 0.24
CA GLU A 12 -22.29 11.03 -0.22
C GLU A 12 -21.76 11.92 0.93
N GLY A 13 -21.81 11.42 2.17
CA GLY A 13 -21.32 12.12 3.35
C GLY A 13 -22.41 12.78 4.22
N PRO A 14 -22.01 13.71 5.10
CA PRO A 14 -20.63 14.18 5.30
C PRO A 14 -19.72 13.07 5.83
N TRP A 15 -18.48 13.02 5.33
CA TRP A 15 -17.45 12.08 5.78
C TRP A 15 -16.66 12.67 6.94
N GLU A 16 -16.69 12.00 8.07
CA GLU A 16 -15.97 12.37 9.28
C GLU A 16 -14.70 11.52 9.42
N PRO A 17 -13.56 12.13 9.81
CA PRO A 17 -12.36 11.36 10.09
C PRO A 17 -12.57 10.50 11.34
N HIS A 18 -12.10 9.26 11.30
CA HIS A 18 -12.05 8.41 12.49
C HIS A 18 -11.22 9.08 13.60
N ALA A 19 -11.67 9.01 14.85
CA ALA A 19 -11.08 9.77 15.96
C ALA A 19 -9.60 9.44 16.23
N LEU A 20 -9.18 8.21 15.90
CA LEU A 20 -7.80 7.74 16.05
C LEU A 20 -6.94 7.90 14.79
N ASN A 21 -7.36 8.67 13.79
CA ASN A 21 -6.57 8.86 12.58
C ASN A 21 -5.19 9.51 12.88
N PRO A 22 -4.07 8.97 12.33
CA PRO A 22 -3.96 7.70 11.58
C PRO A 22 -4.15 6.48 12.49
N VAL A 23 -5.09 5.60 12.14
CA VAL A 23 -5.47 4.46 12.98
C VAL A 23 -4.37 3.39 13.09
N LYS A 24 -3.40 3.39 12.15
CA LYS A 24 -2.27 2.46 12.15
C LYS A 24 -1.12 3.01 11.30
N THR A 25 0.12 2.87 11.77
CA THR A 25 1.32 3.19 10.97
C THR A 25 2.31 2.02 10.99
N ASP A 26 2.24 1.15 9.99
CA ASP A 26 3.15 0.01 9.82
C ASP A 26 3.44 -0.19 8.32
N ILE A 27 4.72 -0.32 7.96
CA ILE A 27 5.13 -0.62 6.57
C ILE A 27 4.68 -2.01 6.09
N ARG A 28 4.41 -2.93 7.03
CA ARG A 28 4.05 -4.31 6.74
C ARG A 28 2.55 -4.54 6.53
N SER A 29 1.71 -3.58 6.92
CA SER A 29 0.27 -3.86 7.02
C SER A 29 -0.65 -2.64 7.01
N SER A 30 -0.17 -1.41 6.80
CA SER A 30 -1.08 -0.25 6.67
C SER A 30 -1.59 -0.02 5.26
N ARG A 31 -0.75 -0.23 4.23
CA ARG A 31 -1.10 0.10 2.85
C ARG A 31 -2.20 -0.84 2.33
N PRO A 32 -3.32 -0.36 1.77
CA PRO A 32 -4.36 -1.24 1.22
C PRO A 32 -3.83 -2.16 0.12
N ALA A 33 -4.35 -3.39 0.06
CA ALA A 33 -4.01 -4.40 -0.96
C ALA A 33 -5.25 -5.05 -1.59
N GLY A 34 -6.30 -4.27 -1.80
CA GLY A 34 -7.56 -4.76 -2.37
C GLY A 34 -8.77 -4.51 -1.47
N THR A 35 -9.90 -5.08 -1.84
CA THR A 35 -11.20 -4.83 -1.21
C THR A 35 -11.30 -5.60 0.11
N PRO A 36 -11.61 -4.94 1.24
CA PRO A 36 -11.97 -5.65 2.47
C PRO A 36 -13.17 -6.58 2.24
N PHE A 37 -13.18 -7.74 2.88
CA PHE A 37 -14.21 -8.77 2.67
C PHE A 37 -14.65 -9.40 4.00
N VAL A 38 -15.86 -9.94 4.02
CA VAL A 38 -16.41 -10.64 5.20
C VAL A 38 -16.32 -12.15 4.98
N HIS A 39 -15.75 -12.86 5.95
CA HIS A 39 -15.70 -14.33 5.97
C HIS A 39 -16.06 -14.82 7.37
N GLY A 40 -17.03 -15.75 7.48
CA GLY A 40 -17.51 -16.24 8.77
C GLY A 40 -18.09 -15.14 9.67
N GLY A 41 -18.68 -14.08 9.10
CA GLY A 41 -19.20 -12.94 9.84
C GLY A 41 -18.13 -11.94 10.33
N ILE A 42 -16.86 -12.13 9.98
CA ILE A 42 -15.75 -11.29 10.40
C ILE A 42 -15.18 -10.52 9.20
N LEU A 43 -14.88 -9.23 9.40
CA LEU A 43 -14.25 -8.38 8.40
C LEU A 43 -12.73 -8.62 8.34
N TYR A 44 -12.23 -8.82 7.14
CA TYR A 44 -10.81 -8.94 6.83
C TYR A 44 -10.37 -7.85 5.86
N ARG A 45 -9.18 -7.30 6.11
CA ARG A 45 -8.58 -6.23 5.32
C ARG A 45 -7.24 -6.69 4.72
N PRO A 46 -7.16 -6.84 3.39
CA PRO A 46 -5.88 -7.01 2.71
C PRO A 46 -5.01 -5.76 2.83
N ALA A 47 -3.75 -5.95 3.20
CA ALA A 47 -2.76 -4.89 3.25
C ALA A 47 -1.42 -5.36 2.67
N GLN A 48 -0.65 -4.47 2.06
CA GLN A 48 0.66 -4.82 1.50
C GLN A 48 1.70 -4.89 2.61
N ASP A 49 2.52 -5.94 2.57
CA ASP A 49 3.81 -5.95 3.26
C ASP A 49 4.87 -5.34 2.37
N CYS A 50 5.26 -4.11 2.70
CA CYS A 50 6.29 -3.36 2.01
C CYS A 50 7.66 -3.40 2.71
N SER A 51 7.86 -4.25 3.73
CA SER A 51 9.07 -4.23 4.57
C SER A 51 10.34 -4.66 3.84
N ARG A 52 10.25 -5.59 2.90
CA ARG A 52 11.38 -6.04 2.06
C ARG A 52 11.47 -5.26 0.77
N MET A 53 10.34 -5.07 0.12
CA MET A 53 10.20 -4.28 -1.10
C MET A 53 8.75 -3.82 -1.23
N TYR A 54 8.53 -2.76 -2.01
CA TYR A 54 7.18 -2.34 -2.35
C TYR A 54 6.39 -3.50 -2.98
N GLY A 55 5.28 -3.90 -2.36
CA GLY A 55 4.46 -5.02 -2.82
C GLY A 55 5.11 -6.38 -2.69
N GLY A 56 5.84 -6.61 -1.59
CA GLY A 56 6.52 -7.88 -1.36
C GLY A 56 5.53 -9.02 -1.14
N ALA A 57 4.55 -8.81 -0.26
CA ALA A 57 3.49 -9.77 0.06
C ALA A 57 2.18 -9.05 0.42
N ILE A 58 1.11 -9.80 0.68
CA ILE A 58 -0.13 -9.29 1.27
C ILE A 58 -0.32 -9.90 2.66
N VAL A 59 -0.54 -9.06 3.66
CA VAL A 59 -1.01 -9.46 4.99
C VAL A 59 -2.53 -9.26 5.04
N ILE A 60 -3.26 -10.33 5.30
CA ILE A 60 -4.70 -10.30 5.57
C ILE A 60 -4.88 -10.04 7.06
N ASN A 61 -5.45 -8.88 7.41
CA ASN A 61 -5.70 -8.50 8.80
C ASN A 61 -7.14 -8.80 9.17
N ARG A 62 -7.39 -9.51 10.27
CA ARG A 62 -8.72 -9.62 10.88
C ARG A 62 -9.01 -8.34 11.64
N VAL A 63 -10.10 -7.65 11.29
CA VAL A 63 -10.53 -6.46 12.01
C VAL A 63 -11.27 -6.90 13.27
N VAL A 64 -10.72 -6.56 14.44
CA VAL A 64 -11.21 -6.97 15.76
C VAL A 64 -12.13 -5.91 16.38
N ARG A 65 -11.84 -4.63 16.14
CA ARG A 65 -12.70 -3.50 16.49
C ARG A 65 -12.72 -2.48 15.36
N LEU A 66 -13.91 -2.01 15.02
CA LEU A 66 -14.14 -0.95 14.05
C LEU A 66 -15.39 -0.16 14.46
N THR A 67 -15.18 0.95 15.12
CA THR A 67 -16.21 1.93 15.47
C THR A 67 -15.72 3.32 15.02
N PRO A 68 -16.51 4.40 15.16
CA PRO A 68 -16.01 5.76 14.94
C PRO A 68 -14.82 6.17 15.82
N THR A 69 -14.65 5.51 16.98
CA THR A 69 -13.67 5.90 18.01
C THR A 69 -12.65 4.82 18.35
N GLU A 70 -12.81 3.59 17.84
CA GLU A 70 -11.93 2.47 18.11
C GLU A 70 -11.57 1.73 16.82
N PHE A 71 -10.28 1.44 16.66
CA PHE A 71 -9.77 0.61 15.57
C PHE A 71 -8.75 -0.38 16.11
N ALA A 72 -8.94 -1.66 15.83
CA ALA A 72 -7.96 -2.70 16.11
C ALA A 72 -8.06 -3.81 15.07
N GLU A 73 -6.91 -4.31 14.61
CA GLU A 73 -6.81 -5.44 13.72
C GLU A 73 -5.58 -6.28 14.08
N GLU A 74 -5.62 -7.56 13.73
CA GLU A 74 -4.49 -8.48 13.91
C GLU A 74 -4.22 -9.28 12.62
N PRO A 75 -2.96 -9.62 12.32
CA PRO A 75 -2.64 -10.47 11.17
C PRO A 75 -3.31 -11.84 11.31
N ALA A 76 -4.01 -12.26 10.26
CA ALA A 76 -4.66 -13.57 10.20
C ALA A 76 -3.98 -14.52 9.21
N ALA A 77 -3.45 -13.98 8.11
CA ALA A 77 -2.72 -14.75 7.11
C ALA A 77 -1.77 -13.84 6.32
N THR A 78 -0.78 -14.46 5.68
CA THR A 78 0.08 -13.82 4.68
C THR A 78 -0.05 -14.56 3.36
N VAL A 79 -0.20 -13.81 2.28
CA VAL A 79 -0.17 -14.30 0.91
C VAL A 79 1.14 -13.84 0.28
N GLU A 80 2.04 -14.80 0.10
CA GLU A 80 3.31 -14.60 -0.59
C GLU A 80 3.10 -14.59 -2.13
N PRO A 81 4.03 -14.01 -2.90
CA PRO A 81 4.05 -14.19 -4.34
C PRO A 81 4.10 -15.68 -4.71
N PHE A 82 3.30 -16.08 -5.69
CA PHE A 82 3.29 -17.46 -6.16
C PHE A 82 4.56 -17.74 -6.98
N SER A 83 5.44 -18.62 -6.50
CA SER A 83 6.73 -18.92 -7.15
C SER A 83 6.57 -19.45 -8.58
N GLU A 84 5.53 -20.25 -8.82
CA GLU A 84 5.24 -20.86 -10.12
C GLU A 84 4.46 -19.93 -11.07
N SER A 85 4.11 -18.72 -10.62
CA SER A 85 3.42 -17.73 -11.44
C SER A 85 4.39 -17.12 -12.47
N PRO A 86 3.91 -16.72 -13.66
CA PRO A 86 4.67 -15.87 -14.57
C PRO A 86 5.12 -14.53 -13.97
N PHE A 87 4.57 -14.15 -12.80
CA PHE A 87 4.81 -12.92 -12.04
C PHE A 87 5.23 -13.20 -10.57
N PRO A 88 6.44 -13.73 -10.31
CA PRO A 88 6.81 -14.26 -9.00
C PRO A 88 7.44 -13.24 -8.04
N ASP A 89 7.71 -12.00 -8.48
CA ASP A 89 8.55 -11.05 -7.71
C ASP A 89 7.77 -10.16 -6.73
N GLY A 90 6.44 -10.28 -6.70
CA GLY A 90 5.61 -9.50 -5.79
C GLY A 90 4.11 -9.63 -6.06
N ILE A 91 3.33 -9.24 -5.07
CA ILE A 91 1.87 -9.25 -5.09
C ILE A 91 1.33 -8.01 -4.37
N HIS A 92 0.45 -7.25 -5.03
CA HIS A 92 0.03 -5.92 -4.58
C HIS A 92 -1.45 -5.83 -4.23
N THR A 93 -2.28 -6.61 -4.90
CA THR A 93 -3.73 -6.56 -4.77
C THR A 93 -4.32 -7.96 -4.75
N LEU A 94 -5.26 -8.18 -3.84
CA LEU A 94 -6.13 -9.34 -3.76
C LEU A 94 -7.55 -8.84 -3.48
N SER A 95 -8.47 -9.10 -4.41
CA SER A 95 -9.87 -8.72 -4.30
C SER A 95 -10.77 -9.84 -4.82
N GLY A 96 -11.86 -10.13 -4.09
CA GLY A 96 -12.92 -10.99 -4.61
C GLY A 96 -13.76 -10.25 -5.67
N VAL A 97 -14.15 -10.96 -6.72
CA VAL A 97 -15.05 -10.48 -7.79
C VAL A 97 -16.01 -11.61 -8.13
N GLY A 98 -17.15 -11.69 -7.42
CA GLY A 98 -18.03 -12.85 -7.51
C GLY A 98 -17.30 -14.13 -7.12
N ASP A 99 -17.31 -15.14 -8.00
CA ASP A 99 -16.69 -16.45 -7.76
C ASP A 99 -15.20 -16.51 -8.14
N ILE A 100 -14.62 -15.39 -8.56
CA ILE A 100 -13.19 -15.30 -8.90
C ILE A 100 -12.44 -14.38 -7.96
N THR A 101 -11.13 -14.59 -7.84
CA THR A 101 -10.22 -13.70 -7.13
C THR A 101 -9.34 -12.95 -8.12
N LEU A 102 -9.41 -11.63 -8.11
CA LEU A 102 -8.49 -10.76 -8.83
C LEU A 102 -7.19 -10.65 -8.03
N ILE A 103 -6.08 -10.96 -8.69
CA ILE A 103 -4.74 -10.87 -8.14
C ILE A 103 -3.87 -10.00 -9.05
N ASP A 104 -3.22 -8.99 -8.48
CA ASP A 104 -2.21 -8.17 -9.15
C ASP A 104 -0.81 -8.56 -8.65
N SER A 105 0.02 -9.09 -9.54
CA SER A 105 1.38 -9.55 -9.26
C SER A 105 2.37 -8.94 -10.23
N LYS A 106 3.64 -8.84 -9.81
CA LYS A 106 4.73 -8.26 -10.62
C LYS A 106 5.85 -9.25 -10.92
N ARG A 107 6.59 -8.91 -11.98
CA ARG A 107 7.92 -9.44 -12.25
C ARG A 107 8.84 -8.33 -12.70
N HIS A 108 10.10 -8.42 -12.33
CA HIS A 108 11.17 -7.63 -12.91
C HIS A 108 11.66 -8.32 -14.19
N ARG A 109 11.79 -7.55 -15.26
CA ARG A 109 12.39 -8.00 -16.52
C ARG A 109 13.48 -7.03 -16.91
N PHE A 110 14.63 -7.57 -17.28
CA PHE A 110 15.66 -6.78 -17.94
C PHE A 110 15.30 -6.63 -19.43
N VAL A 111 15.24 -5.39 -19.92
CA VAL A 111 14.90 -5.07 -21.31
C VAL A 111 16.06 -4.29 -21.94
N PRO A 112 17.02 -4.97 -22.60
CA PRO A 112 18.21 -4.30 -23.14
C PRO A 112 17.89 -3.21 -24.16
N SER A 113 16.85 -3.42 -24.98
CA SER A 113 16.41 -2.44 -25.99
C SER A 113 15.89 -1.13 -25.39
N ALA A 114 15.52 -1.12 -24.11
CA ALA A 114 15.11 0.10 -23.41
C ALA A 114 16.31 0.96 -22.96
N ILE A 115 17.54 0.45 -23.00
CA ILE A 115 18.74 1.15 -22.50
C ILE A 115 18.96 2.50 -23.21
N PRO A 116 18.96 2.61 -24.55
CA PRO A 116 19.17 3.90 -25.21
C PRO A 116 18.11 4.94 -24.81
N TYR A 117 16.85 4.50 -24.66
CA TYR A 117 15.75 5.34 -24.21
C TYR A 117 15.96 5.84 -22.78
N VAL A 118 16.35 4.96 -21.86
CA VAL A 118 16.61 5.33 -20.45
C VAL A 118 17.80 6.30 -20.36
N ILE A 119 18.88 6.07 -21.12
CA ILE A 119 20.04 6.98 -21.13
C ILE A 119 19.65 8.36 -21.66
N ARG A 120 18.89 8.42 -22.77
CA ARG A 120 18.47 9.67 -23.40
C ARG A 120 17.54 10.51 -22.50
N ASN A 121 16.70 9.86 -21.71
CA ASN A 121 15.65 10.51 -20.91
C ASN A 121 15.97 10.58 -19.42
N ARG A 122 17.20 10.27 -18.99
CA ARG A 122 17.60 10.48 -17.60
C ARG A 122 17.63 11.99 -17.31
N PRO A 123 16.84 12.52 -16.36
CA PRO A 123 17.04 13.88 -15.92
C PRO A 123 18.45 14.00 -15.34
N VAL A 124 19.22 14.95 -15.85
CA VAL A 124 20.52 15.31 -15.28
C VAL A 124 20.28 15.73 -13.84
N SER A 125 20.85 15.00 -12.88
CA SER A 125 20.74 15.38 -11.47
C SER A 125 21.40 16.75 -11.28
N GLY A 126 20.61 17.77 -10.98
CA GLY A 126 21.12 19.09 -10.62
C GLY A 126 21.86 19.04 -9.29
N ARG A 127 23.15 18.70 -9.31
CA ARG A 127 24.12 19.24 -8.35
C ARG A 127 24.69 20.50 -8.97
N ASP A 128 24.08 21.63 -8.61
CA ASP A 128 24.74 22.94 -8.41
C ASP A 128 23.69 23.98 -8.00
N ARG A 129 23.31 23.95 -6.73
CA ARG A 129 22.89 25.14 -5.98
C ARG A 129 23.62 25.12 -4.64
N ALA A 130 24.94 25.28 -4.71
CA ALA A 130 25.73 25.63 -3.54
C ALA A 130 25.46 27.10 -3.19
N MET A 131 24.99 27.32 -1.96
CA MET A 131 25.32 28.44 -1.07
C MET A 131 25.67 29.79 -1.71
N SER A 132 24.69 30.68 -1.79
CA SER A 132 24.93 32.12 -1.61
C SER A 132 23.71 32.76 -0.94
N HIS A 133 23.62 32.59 0.39
CA HIS A 133 23.01 33.63 1.22
C HIS A 133 24.04 34.06 2.25
N ARG A 134 24.76 35.09 1.84
CA ARG A 134 25.66 35.90 2.64
C ARG A 134 24.91 36.46 3.84
N ILE A 135 25.48 36.23 5.02
CA ILE A 135 25.17 36.92 6.26
C ILE A 135 25.55 38.40 6.11
N GLU A 136 24.58 39.30 6.22
CA GLU A 136 24.75 40.70 6.63
C GLU A 136 23.68 40.94 7.72
N ARG A 137 23.99 40.75 9.01
CA ARG A 137 24.47 41.79 9.94
C ARG A 137 23.86 43.17 9.69
N ARG A 138 22.77 43.47 10.41
CA ARG A 138 22.67 44.58 11.36
C ARG A 138 21.51 44.36 12.32
#